data_AF-A0AAW5E1K1-F1
#
_entry.id   AF-A0AAW5E1K1-F1
#
_cell.length_a   1.000
_cell.length_b   1.000
_cell.length_c   1.000
_cell.angle_alpha   90.00
_cell.angle_beta   90.00
_cell.angle_gamma   90.00
#
_symmetry.space_group_name_H-M   'P 1'
#
loop_
_entity.id
_entity.type
_entity.pdbx_description
1 polymer ?
#
loop_
_entity_poly.entity_id
_entity_poly.type
_entity_poly.pdbx_seq_one_letter_code
_entity_poly.pdbx_strand_id
1 'polypeptide(L)'
;MVNLLAGFTATIVTIPLIGFVMIYFISKVWLKDNRKSLFISVDITTVLFIIAVHFLLLIIFGKSFFWLIFTVLVLSVLSFGYLNWRMSHKIDTFRILKGFWRFTFLLFFLAYFILFISGLLQRIFSVTLN
;
A
#
# COMPACT_ATOMS: atom_id res chain seq x y z
N MET A 1 -4.50 22.82 17.88
CA MET A 1 -3.43 22.02 17.22
C MET A 1 -3.87 20.58 16.93
N VAL A 2 -4.61 19.91 17.83
CA VAL A 2 -5.11 18.53 17.64
C VAL A 2 -5.94 18.34 16.35
N ASN A 3 -6.78 19.32 15.97
CA ASN A 3 -7.61 19.22 14.75
C ASN A 3 -6.81 19.21 13.43
N LEU A 4 -5.66 19.90 13.38
CA LEU A 4 -4.83 19.92 12.16
C LEU A 4 -4.13 18.59 11.94
N LEU A 5 -3.60 17.99 13.01
CA LEU A 5 -2.98 16.66 12.95
C LEU A 5 -4.00 15.58 12.61
N ALA A 6 -5.18 15.62 13.24
CA ALA A 6 -6.27 14.68 12.94
C ALA A 6 -6.72 14.77 11.47
N GLY A 7 -6.93 16.00 10.96
CA GLY A 7 -7.28 16.23 9.56
C GLY A 7 -6.21 15.71 8.60
N PHE A 8 -4.94 16.03 8.85
CA PHE A 8 -3.82 15.56 8.03
C PHE A 8 -3.73 14.03 7.99
N THR A 9 -3.86 13.36 9.14
CA THR A 9 -3.85 11.90 9.20
C THR A 9 -5.04 11.27 8.47
N ALA A 10 -6.23 11.85 8.60
CA ALA A 10 -7.42 11.37 7.91
C ALA A 10 -7.27 11.46 6.40
N THR A 11 -6.70 12.56 5.91
CA THR A 11 -6.38 12.76 4.50
C THR A 11 -5.37 11.72 4.00
N ILE A 12 -4.28 11.47 4.72
CA ILE A 12 -3.28 10.47 4.33
C ILE A 12 -3.89 9.06 4.27
N VAL A 13 -4.76 8.71 5.21
CA VAL A 13 -5.38 7.37 5.24
C VAL A 13 -6.39 7.21 4.10
N THR A 14 -7.11 8.25 3.69
CA THR A 14 -8.11 8.16 2.60
C THR A 14 -7.51 8.30 1.20
N ILE A 15 -6.39 9.02 1.05
CA ILE A 15 -5.73 9.27 -0.23
C ILE A 15 -5.43 8.01 -1.06
N PRO A 16 -4.90 6.89 -0.53
CA PRO A 16 -4.49 5.75 -1.35
C PRO A 16 -5.63 5.15 -2.15
N LEU A 17 -6.82 5.05 -1.55
CA LEU A 17 -8.00 4.49 -2.20
C LEU A 17 -8.48 5.40 -3.33
N ILE A 18 -8.66 6.69 -3.04
CA ILE A 18 -9.09 7.70 -4.03
C ILE A 18 -8.03 7.86 -5.11
N GLY A 19 -6.76 7.94 -4.71
CA GLY A 19 -5.60 8.07 -5.55
C GLY A 19 -5.46 6.90 -6.53
N PHE A 20 -5.72 5.67 -6.09
CA PHE A 20 -5.70 4.51 -7.00
C PHE A 20 -6.72 4.63 -8.11
N VAL A 21 -7.96 4.99 -7.76
CA VAL A 21 -9.03 5.19 -8.73
C VAL A 21 -8.71 6.37 -9.67
N MET A 22 -8.26 7.50 -9.11
CA MET A 22 -7.89 8.69 -9.89
C MET A 22 -6.74 8.41 -10.87
N ILE A 23 -5.65 7.83 -10.39
CA ILE A 23 -4.48 7.53 -11.22
C ILE A 23 -4.86 6.53 -12.32
N TYR A 24 -5.76 5.59 -12.04
CA TYR A 24 -6.27 4.68 -13.06
C TYR A 24 -7.05 5.37 -14.16
N PHE A 25 -7.99 6.24 -13.81
CA PHE A 25 -8.75 6.99 -14.81
C PHE A 25 -7.86 7.93 -15.62
N ILE A 26 -6.96 8.67 -14.97
CA ILE A 26 -6.00 9.55 -15.64
C ILE A 26 -5.12 8.72 -16.60
N SER A 27 -4.51 7.64 -16.11
CA SER A 27 -3.66 6.78 -16.94
C SER A 27 -4.43 6.19 -18.11
N LYS A 28 -5.70 5.80 -17.90
CA LYS A 28 -6.56 5.26 -18.95
C LYS A 28 -6.84 6.26 -20.07
N VAL A 29 -7.10 7.52 -19.72
CA VAL A 29 -7.31 8.59 -20.71
C VAL A 29 -6.04 8.86 -21.51
N TRP A 30 -4.87 8.86 -20.85
CA TRP A 30 -3.60 9.22 -21.48
C TRP A 30 -3.00 8.09 -22.32
N LEU A 31 -3.00 6.86 -21.80
CA LEU A 31 -2.37 5.72 -22.48
C LEU A 31 -3.31 4.99 -23.45
N LYS A 32 -4.64 5.13 -23.27
CA LYS A 32 -5.67 4.40 -24.05
C LYS A 32 -5.50 2.87 -24.03
N ASP A 33 -4.73 2.34 -23.10
CA ASP A 33 -4.45 0.91 -22.91
C ASP A 33 -4.79 0.54 -21.47
N ASN A 34 -5.82 -0.30 -21.31
CA ASN A 34 -6.32 -0.70 -20.00
C ASN A 34 -5.23 -1.40 -19.16
N ARG A 35 -4.43 -2.27 -19.78
CA ARG A 35 -3.43 -3.08 -19.07
C ARG A 35 -2.26 -2.22 -18.59
N LYS A 36 -1.75 -1.34 -19.45
CA LYS A 36 -0.66 -0.42 -19.06
C LYS A 36 -1.13 0.57 -18.00
N SER A 37 -2.36 1.07 -18.12
CA SER A 37 -2.96 2.00 -17.15
C SER A 37 -3.09 1.38 -15.77
N LEU A 38 -3.54 0.11 -15.69
CA LEU A 38 -3.59 -0.61 -14.42
C LEU A 38 -2.21 -0.73 -13.78
N PHE A 39 -1.17 -1.10 -14.54
CA PHE A 39 0.17 -1.24 -13.98
C PHE A 39 0.75 0.08 -13.49
N ILE A 40 0.60 1.17 -14.24
CA ILE A 40 1.05 2.49 -13.79
C ILE A 40 0.34 2.90 -12.50
N SER A 41 -0.96 2.61 -12.41
CA SER A 41 -1.76 2.94 -11.23
C SER A 41 -1.28 2.17 -10.01
N VAL A 42 -1.09 0.85 -10.17
CA VAL A 42 -0.48 -0.02 -9.16
C VAL A 42 0.89 0.51 -8.74
N ASP A 43 1.74 0.85 -9.70
CA ASP A 43 3.12 1.25 -9.43
C ASP A 43 3.17 2.54 -8.60
N ILE A 44 2.37 3.54 -8.96
CA ILE A 44 2.32 4.84 -8.27
C ILE A 44 1.65 4.71 -6.89
N THR A 45 0.55 3.98 -6.78
CA THR A 45 -0.22 3.92 -5.52
C THR A 45 0.37 3.00 -4.48
N THR A 46 1.28 2.10 -4.85
CA THR A 46 2.01 1.26 -3.89
C THR A 46 2.65 2.11 -2.80
N VAL A 47 3.29 3.23 -3.18
CA VAL A 47 3.92 4.15 -2.22
C VAL A 47 2.88 4.78 -1.29
N LEU A 48 1.72 5.18 -1.83
CA LEU A 48 0.62 5.72 -1.05
C LEU A 48 0.09 4.70 -0.03
N PHE A 49 -0.08 3.45 -0.44
CA PHE A 49 -0.52 2.38 0.46
C PHE A 49 0.50 2.08 1.56
N ILE A 50 1.80 2.06 1.25
CA ILE A 50 2.85 1.88 2.27
C ILE A 50 2.77 2.98 3.33
N ILE A 51 2.65 4.24 2.90
CA ILE A 51 2.54 5.39 3.80
C ILE A 51 1.25 5.29 4.64
N ALA A 52 0.11 4.99 4.02
CA ALA A 52 -1.15 4.90 4.75
C ALA A 52 -1.16 3.75 5.77
N VAL A 53 -0.60 2.58 5.44
CA VAL A 53 -0.44 1.47 6.37
C VAL A 53 0.43 1.87 7.57
N HIS A 54 1.50 2.63 7.35
CA HIS A 54 2.32 3.17 8.43
C HIS A 54 1.50 4.02 9.40
N PHE A 55 0.73 4.97 8.89
CA PHE A 55 -0.11 5.83 9.72
C PHE A 55 -1.26 5.08 10.40
N LEU A 56 -1.88 4.11 9.71
CA LEU A 56 -2.91 3.26 10.31
C LEU A 56 -2.37 2.47 11.50
N LEU A 57 -1.18 1.87 11.36
CA LEU A 57 -0.51 1.18 12.47
C LEU A 57 -0.23 2.13 13.63
N LEU A 58 0.24 3.35 13.34
CA LEU A 58 0.50 4.37 14.36
C LEU A 58 -0.78 4.79 15.08
N ILE A 59 -1.90 4.95 14.37
CA ILE A 59 -3.19 5.35 14.94
C ILE A 59 -3.78 4.24 15.82
N ILE A 60 -3.75 2.98 15.36
CA ILE A 60 -4.40 1.84 16.03
C ILE A 60 -3.62 1.41 17.27
N PHE A 61 -2.29 1.35 17.15
CA PHE A 61 -1.42 0.79 18.19
C PHE A 61 -0.65 1.85 19.00
N GLY A 62 -0.72 3.13 18.61
CA GLY A 62 -0.04 4.24 19.28
C GLY A 62 1.49 4.22 19.17
N LYS A 63 2.07 3.36 18.31
CA LYS A 63 3.52 3.23 18.13
C LYS A 63 3.87 3.08 16.65
N SER A 64 5.06 3.52 16.26
CA SER A 64 5.57 3.35 14.90
C SER A 64 6.04 1.92 14.66
N PHE A 65 5.50 1.28 13.63
CA PHE A 65 5.90 -0.05 13.16
C PHE A 65 6.73 0.01 11.88
N PHE A 66 7.53 1.06 11.73
CA PHE A 66 8.39 1.25 10.55
C PHE A 66 9.29 0.04 10.27
N TRP A 67 9.84 -0.58 11.32
CA TRP A 67 10.67 -1.79 11.18
C TRP A 67 9.91 -2.99 10.61
N LEU A 68 8.61 -3.14 10.92
CA LEU A 68 7.77 -4.21 10.38
C LEU A 68 7.52 -3.99 8.88
N ILE A 69 7.21 -2.75 8.49
CA ILE A 69 7.04 -2.36 7.07
C ILE A 69 8.32 -2.64 6.29
N PHE A 70 9.47 -2.23 6.84
CA PHE A 70 10.76 -2.48 6.22
C PHE A 70 11.06 -3.98 6.08
N THR A 71 10.82 -4.76 7.14
CA THR A 71 10.98 -6.22 7.11
C THR A 71 10.12 -6.86 6.03
N VAL A 72 8.85 -6.47 5.91
CA VAL A 72 7.94 -6.96 4.87
C VAL A 72 8.42 -6.61 3.46
N LEU A 73 8.94 -5.39 3.25
CA LEU A 73 9.51 -4.99 1.97
C LEU A 73 10.74 -5.83 1.60
N VAL A 74 11.67 -6.02 2.55
CA VAL A 74 12.87 -6.85 2.34
C VAL A 74 12.50 -8.30 2.06
N LEU A 75 11.61 -8.90 2.86
CA LEU A 75 11.13 -10.26 2.63
C LEU A 75 10.45 -10.42 1.27
N SER A 76 9.73 -9.40 0.81
CA SER A 76 9.10 -9.39 -0.50
C SER A 76 10.14 -9.37 -1.63
N VAL A 77 11.22 -8.57 -1.52
CA VAL A 77 12.33 -8.58 -2.49
C VAL A 77 13.02 -9.95 -2.51
N LEU A 78 13.37 -10.48 -1.34
CA LEU A 78 14.06 -11.77 -1.22
C LEU A 78 13.22 -12.92 -1.79
N SER A 79 11.93 -12.95 -1.49
CA SER A 79 11.00 -13.97 -2.00
C SER A 79 10.93 -13.94 -3.52
N PHE A 80 10.81 -12.75 -4.12
CA PHE A 80 10.79 -12.62 -5.59
C PHE A 80 12.14 -12.93 -6.23
N GLY A 81 13.24 -12.53 -5.61
CA GLY A 81 14.59 -12.87 -6.07
C GLY A 81 14.80 -14.38 -6.10
N TYR A 82 14.42 -15.07 -5.02
CA TYR A 82 14.53 -16.54 -4.92
C TYR A 82 13.63 -17.26 -5.94
N LEU A 83 12.37 -16.85 -6.07
CA LEU A 83 11.43 -17.43 -7.05
C LEU A 83 11.95 -17.28 -8.48
N ASN A 84 12.48 -16.12 -8.84
CA ASN A 84 12.99 -15.90 -10.19
C ASN A 84 14.29 -16.68 -10.47
N TRP A 85 15.19 -16.78 -9.47
CA TRP A 85 16.39 -17.61 -9.58
C TRP A 85 16.05 -19.08 -9.84
N ARG A 86 15.00 -19.60 -9.21
CA ARG A 86 14.51 -20.98 -9.44
C ARG A 86 13.87 -21.18 -10.80
N MET A 87 13.17 -20.19 -11.34
CA MET A 87 12.37 -20.34 -12.58
C MET A 87 13.12 -20.00 -13.86
N SER A 88 14.15 -19.16 -13.82
CA SER A 88 14.84 -18.71 -15.03
C SER A 88 16.33 -18.62 -14.78
N HIS A 89 17.09 -19.52 -15.43
CA HIS A 89 18.57 -19.51 -15.46
C HIS A 89 19.16 -18.25 -16.14
N LYS A 90 18.34 -17.24 -16.45
CA LYS A 90 18.72 -15.91 -16.93
C LYS A 90 18.09 -14.87 -16.03
N ILE A 91 18.92 -14.06 -15.38
CA ILE A 91 18.49 -13.01 -14.45
C ILE A 91 18.09 -11.78 -15.28
N ASP A 92 16.81 -11.66 -15.62
CA ASP A 92 16.25 -10.40 -16.12
C ASP A 92 15.78 -9.56 -14.93
N THR A 93 16.68 -8.69 -14.45
CA THR A 93 16.48 -7.85 -13.25
C THR A 93 15.23 -6.98 -13.34
N PHE A 94 14.88 -6.47 -14.53
CA PHE A 94 13.71 -5.60 -14.70
C PHE A 94 12.40 -6.36 -14.52
N ARG A 95 12.35 -7.62 -14.98
CA ARG A 95 11.16 -8.46 -14.83
C ARG A 95 10.92 -8.81 -13.37
N ILE A 96 12.00 -9.08 -12.62
CA ILE A 96 11.97 -9.36 -11.18
C ILE A 96 11.44 -8.15 -10.42
N LEU A 97 12.00 -6.96 -10.68
CA LEU A 97 11.62 -5.74 -9.98
C LEU A 97 10.14 -5.39 -10.19
N LYS A 98 9.64 -5.53 -11.42
CA LYS A 98 8.21 -5.33 -11.72
C LYS A 98 7.31 -6.35 -11.03
N GLY A 99 7.73 -7.62 -10.95
CA GLY A 99 6.98 -8.66 -10.24
C GLY A 99 6.89 -8.37 -8.75
N PHE A 100 8.05 -8.08 -8.13
CA PHE A 100 8.17 -7.70 -6.73
C PHE A 100 7.29 -6.50 -6.37
N TRP A 101 7.34 -5.43 -7.19
CA TRP A 101 6.61 -4.21 -6.91
C TRP A 101 5.09 -4.44 -6.92
N ARG A 102 4.60 -5.25 -7.85
CA ARG A 102 3.17 -5.61 -7.94
C ARG A 102 2.69 -6.46 -6.78
N PHE A 103 3.53 -7.36 -6.28
CA PHE A 103 3.19 -8.13 -5.09
C PHE A 103 3.16 -7.24 -3.85
N THR A 104 4.11 -6.32 -3.74
CA THR A 104 4.15 -5.32 -2.68
C THR A 104 2.86 -4.50 -2.67
N PHE A 105 2.39 -4.03 -3.83
CA PHE A 105 1.08 -3.38 -3.95
C PHE A 105 -0.03 -4.23 -3.34
N LEU A 106 -0.16 -5.49 -3.76
CA LEU A 106 -1.25 -6.37 -3.31
C LEU A 106 -1.20 -6.58 -1.79
N LEU A 107 -0.01 -6.79 -1.25
CA LEU A 107 0.19 -7.01 0.18
C LEU A 107 -0.18 -5.77 1.00
N PHE A 108 0.30 -4.59 0.61
CA PHE A 108 -0.01 -3.34 1.32
C PHE A 108 -1.45 -2.88 1.09
N PHE A 109 -2.03 -3.14 -0.08
CA PHE A 109 -3.44 -2.90 -0.35
C PHE A 109 -4.34 -3.72 0.58
N LEU A 110 -4.06 -5.02 0.72
CA LEU A 110 -4.84 -5.90 1.60
C LEU A 110 -4.65 -5.50 3.08
N ALA A 111 -3.40 -5.26 3.50
CA ALA A 111 -3.11 -4.80 4.85
C ALA A 111 -3.80 -3.48 5.18
N TYR A 112 -3.83 -2.54 4.23
CA TYR A 112 -4.58 -1.29 4.37
C TYR A 112 -6.05 -1.53 4.67
N PHE A 113 -6.74 -2.38 3.90
CA PHE A 113 -8.16 -2.64 4.11
C PHE A 113 -8.44 -3.29 5.47
N ILE A 114 -7.62 -4.28 5.85
CA ILE A 114 -7.76 -4.96 7.15
C ILE A 114 -7.56 -3.96 8.29
N LEU A 115 -6.48 -3.17 8.24
CA LEU A 115 -6.18 -2.18 9.27
C LEU A 115 -7.23 -1.08 9.33
N PHE A 116 -7.65 -0.55 8.17
CA PHE A 116 -8.67 0.47 8.08
C PHE A 116 -9.99 0.02 8.73
N ILE A 117 -10.48 -1.17 8.38
CA ILE A 117 -11.70 -1.73 8.98
C ILE A 117 -11.51 -1.96 10.48
N SER A 118 -10.37 -2.52 10.90
CA SER A 118 -10.10 -2.75 12.33
C SER A 118 -10.06 -1.45 13.15
N GLY A 119 -9.45 -0.39 12.61
CA GLY A 119 -9.39 0.92 13.24
C GLY A 119 -10.76 1.60 13.31
N LEU A 120 -11.58 1.45 12.26
CA LEU A 120 -12.97 1.93 12.28
C LEU A 120 -13.78 1.21 13.36
N LEU A 121 -13.71 -0.12 13.43
CA LEU A 121 -14.41 -0.90 14.45
C LEU A 121 -13.98 -0.50 15.86
N GLN A 122 -12.67 -0.42 16.11
CA GLN A 122 -12.14 0.01 17.41
C GLN A 122 -12.68 1.38 17.82
N ARG A 123 -12.78 2.31 16.87
CA ARG A 123 -13.31 3.65 17.14
C ARG A 123 -14.80 3.63 17.43
N ILE A 124 -15.59 2.89 16.66
CA ILE A 124 -17.04 2.76 16.89
C ILE A 124 -17.30 2.17 18.28
N PHE A 125 -16.65 1.05 18.62
CA PHE A 125 -16.82 0.43 19.95
C PHE A 125 -16.41 1.35 21.10
N SER A 126 -15.31 2.10 20.94
CA SER A 126 -14.86 3.05 21.97
C SER A 126 -15.83 4.20 22.22
N VAL A 127 -16.62 4.59 21.21
CA VAL A 127 -17.63 5.66 21.31
C VAL A 127 -18.96 5.14 21.85
N THR A 128 -19.32 3.89 21.55
CA THR A 128 -20.60 3.31 22.01
C THR A 128 -20.55 2.79 23.44
N LEU A 129 -19.37 2.38 23.94
CA LEU A 129 -19.19 1.83 25.29
C LEU A 129 -18.82 2.90 26.35
N ASN A 130 -18.67 4.16 25.95
CA ASN A 130 -18.49 5.34 26.82
C ASN A 130 -19.75 6.20 26.79
#